data_AF-A0A6N8V6V5-F1
#
_entry.id   AF-A0A6N8V6V5-F1
#
_cell.length_a   1.000
_cell.length_b   1.000
_cell.length_c   1.000
_cell.angle_alpha   90.00
_cell.angle_beta   90.00
_cell.angle_gamma   90.00
#
_symmetry.space_group_name_H-M   'P 1'
#
loop_
_entity.id
_entity.type
_entity.pdbx_description
1 polymer ?
#
loop_
_entity_poly.entity_id
_entity_poly.type
_entity_poly.pdbx_seq_one_letter_code
_entity_poly.pdbx_strand_id
1 'polypeptide(L)'
;MLYRSGSRFRLPSGPTDAVARCARATPRRPSGRRGVPYARHPPLPTETMATQATYHAALEANLPHVRERIAAAAERSGRDPGTVRVVAVTKGHAPGAIEAALAVGLCDIGENRVEELQRKVPLFQAGTVTWHAIGHIQRRKAAGAARLAALIHSVDSVRLAEKLSRLGEAQARRVPVLVQVNASGEAAKGGLPAALDPEVALDGIARIAALPGLRVEGLMTMAPFVADQATLRATFARTRAALEAASSIDGFAGRELSMGMSNDYEIAVEEGSTMVRLGTTLFGPRPG
;
A
#
# COMPACT_ATOMS: atom_id res chain seq x y z
N MET A 1 -53.89 -9.31 -6.99
CA MET A 1 -53.07 -8.08 -7.16
C MET A 1 -51.60 -8.49 -6.95
N LEU A 2 -51.01 -9.25 -7.88
CA LEU A 2 -50.13 -8.85 -9.00
C LEU A 2 -48.89 -8.00 -8.62
N TYR A 3 -47.70 -8.63 -8.77
CA TYR A 3 -46.38 -8.11 -9.20
C TYR A 3 -45.55 -7.21 -8.23
N ARG A 4 -44.20 -7.22 -8.16
CA ARG A 4 -43.12 -7.82 -8.99
C ARG A 4 -41.75 -7.77 -8.26
N SER A 5 -40.90 -8.75 -8.61
CA SER A 5 -39.43 -8.74 -8.81
C SER A 5 -38.43 -8.36 -7.70
N GLY A 6 -37.48 -9.27 -7.48
CA GLY A 6 -36.26 -9.08 -6.71
C GLY A 6 -35.18 -8.26 -7.41
N SER A 7 -34.38 -7.57 -6.59
CA SER A 7 -33.17 -6.88 -7.04
C SER A 7 -32.03 -7.89 -7.16
N ARG A 8 -31.75 -8.32 -8.38
CA ARG A 8 -30.44 -8.90 -8.72
C ARG A 8 -29.40 -7.80 -8.51
N PHE A 9 -28.57 -7.94 -7.48
CA PHE A 9 -27.36 -7.14 -7.34
C PHE A 9 -26.46 -7.44 -8.54
N ARG A 10 -26.32 -6.47 -9.45
CA ARG A 10 -25.32 -6.55 -10.53
C ARG A 10 -23.96 -6.32 -9.89
N LEU A 11 -23.10 -7.33 -9.94
CA LEU A 11 -21.66 -7.14 -9.82
C LEU A 11 -21.25 -6.01 -10.80
N PRO A 12 -20.33 -5.10 -10.42
CA PRO A 12 -19.88 -4.04 -11.30
C PRO A 12 -19.37 -4.65 -12.61
N SER A 13 -20.02 -4.25 -13.70
CA SER A 13 -19.77 -4.74 -15.05
C SER A 13 -18.50 -4.13 -15.61
N GLY A 14 -17.44 -4.93 -15.66
CA GLY A 14 -16.37 -4.79 -16.66
C GLY A 14 -15.18 -3.86 -16.33
N PRO A 15 -14.10 -3.99 -17.12
CA PRO A 15 -12.78 -3.38 -16.89
C PRO A 15 -12.74 -1.84 -16.99
N THR A 16 -13.81 -1.17 -17.39
CA THR A 16 -13.84 0.28 -17.66
C THR A 16 -13.70 1.15 -16.41
N ASP A 17 -14.20 0.70 -15.25
CA ASP A 17 -14.09 1.44 -13.97
C ASP A 17 -12.73 1.25 -13.27
N ALA A 18 -11.99 0.20 -13.61
CA ALA A 18 -10.61 0.01 -13.12
C ALA A 18 -9.65 0.97 -13.86
N VAL A 19 -9.80 1.08 -15.18
CA VAL A 19 -8.97 1.94 -16.04
C VAL A 19 -9.13 3.43 -15.70
N ALA A 20 -10.32 3.89 -15.31
CA ALA A 20 -10.57 5.27 -14.90
C ALA A 20 -9.93 5.65 -13.55
N ARG A 21 -9.52 4.68 -12.72
CA ARG A 21 -8.80 4.92 -11.46
C ARG A 21 -7.29 4.97 -11.63
N CYS A 22 -6.74 4.22 -12.61
CA CYS A 22 -5.30 4.21 -12.92
C CYS A 22 -4.72 5.61 -13.19
N ALA A 23 -5.48 6.47 -13.87
CA ALA A 23 -4.99 7.77 -14.36
C ALA A 23 -4.75 8.86 -13.29
N ARG A 24 -5.09 8.64 -12.01
CA ARG A 24 -5.18 9.72 -11.00
C ARG A 24 -4.00 9.87 -10.03
N ALA A 25 -3.01 8.96 -10.01
CA ALA A 25 -2.11 8.87 -8.84
C ALA A 25 -0.60 9.05 -9.08
N THR A 26 -0.10 9.23 -10.32
CA THR A 26 1.35 9.44 -10.52
C THR A 26 1.75 10.92 -10.40
N PRO A 27 2.79 11.27 -9.63
CA PRO A 27 3.38 12.61 -9.67
C PRO A 27 3.81 12.95 -11.10
N ARG A 28 3.40 14.11 -11.63
CA ARG A 28 3.92 14.62 -12.90
C ARG A 28 5.44 14.75 -12.80
N ARG A 29 6.17 14.16 -13.75
CA ARG A 29 7.63 14.28 -13.84
C ARG A 29 8.02 15.76 -13.92
N PRO A 30 8.90 16.28 -13.05
CA PRO A 30 9.55 17.56 -13.33
C PRO A 30 10.49 17.40 -14.53
N SER A 31 10.37 18.31 -15.50
CA SER A 31 11.28 18.42 -16.64
C SER A 31 12.63 18.94 -16.16
N GLY A 32 13.62 18.06 -16.01
CA GLY A 32 14.98 18.46 -15.65
C GLY A 32 15.84 17.29 -15.22
N ARG A 33 16.76 16.85 -16.11
CA ARG A 33 17.72 15.78 -15.83
C ARG A 33 18.84 16.29 -14.92
N ARG A 34 19.16 15.53 -13.88
CA ARG A 34 20.52 15.23 -13.42
C ARG A 34 20.47 13.89 -12.67
N GLY A 35 21.01 12.84 -13.28
CA GLY A 35 21.08 11.51 -12.68
C GLY A 35 22.10 11.51 -11.55
N VAL A 36 21.70 11.06 -10.36
CA VAL A 36 22.62 10.79 -9.26
C VAL A 36 23.21 9.40 -9.50
N PRO A 37 24.54 9.22 -9.53
CA PRO A 37 25.15 7.90 -9.72
C PRO A 37 24.96 7.08 -8.43
N TYR A 38 24.40 5.88 -8.55
CA TYR A 38 24.23 4.95 -7.43
C TYR A 38 24.89 3.60 -7.72
N ALA A 39 25.41 2.97 -6.66
CA ALA A 39 26.21 1.75 -6.68
C ALA A 39 25.53 0.55 -7.36
N ARG A 40 26.36 -0.38 -7.87
CA ARG A 40 25.96 -1.58 -8.59
C ARG A 40 25.14 -2.52 -7.69
N HIS A 41 23.86 -2.68 -8.00
CA HIS A 41 22.96 -3.67 -7.39
C HIS A 41 22.83 -4.90 -8.31
N PRO A 42 22.47 -6.08 -7.77
CA PRO A 42 22.21 -7.25 -8.60
C PRO A 42 21.11 -6.95 -9.64
N PRO A 43 21.21 -7.55 -10.84
CA PRO A 43 20.25 -7.33 -11.93
C PRO A 43 18.83 -7.72 -11.51
N LEU A 44 17.83 -7.11 -12.17
CA LEU A 44 16.46 -7.63 -12.08
C LEU A 44 16.46 -9.10 -12.56
N PRO A 45 15.60 -9.97 -12.02
CA PRO A 45 15.49 -11.33 -12.52
C PRO A 45 15.15 -11.28 -14.03
N THR A 46 15.89 -12.04 -14.84
CA THR A 46 15.68 -12.13 -16.28
C THR A 46 14.38 -12.86 -16.58
N GLU A 47 13.53 -12.29 -17.43
CA GLU A 47 12.24 -12.88 -17.78
C GLU A 47 12.34 -13.77 -19.02
N THR A 48 11.65 -14.90 -18.94
CA THR A 48 11.27 -15.70 -20.11
C THR A 48 9.77 -15.56 -20.33
N MET A 49 9.28 -15.77 -21.56
CA MET A 49 7.84 -15.78 -21.83
C MET A 49 7.07 -16.78 -20.96
N ALA A 50 7.71 -17.89 -20.56
CA ALA A 50 7.14 -18.88 -19.64
C ALA A 50 6.90 -18.31 -18.23
N THR A 51 7.79 -17.44 -17.73
CA THR A 51 7.63 -16.76 -16.44
C THR A 51 6.42 -15.84 -16.47
N GLN A 52 6.19 -15.12 -17.57
CA GLN A 52 5.05 -14.21 -17.72
C GLN A 52 3.71 -14.95 -17.79
N ALA A 53 3.64 -16.03 -18.57
CA ALA A 53 2.46 -16.90 -18.63
C ALA A 53 2.09 -17.48 -17.25
N THR A 54 3.10 -17.78 -16.42
CA THR A 54 2.90 -18.29 -15.06
C THR A 54 2.24 -17.24 -14.15
N TYR A 55 2.62 -15.97 -14.24
CA TYR A 55 1.99 -14.90 -13.46
C TYR A 55 0.52 -14.68 -13.85
N HIS A 56 0.22 -14.70 -15.14
CA HIS A 56 -1.16 -14.59 -15.62
C HIS A 56 -2.02 -15.74 -15.09
N ALA A 57 -1.57 -17.00 -15.26
CA ALA A 57 -2.30 -18.16 -14.77
C ALA A 57 -2.52 -18.12 -13.25
N ALA A 58 -1.50 -17.69 -12.48
CA ALA A 58 -1.64 -17.55 -11.03
C ALA A 58 -2.68 -16.48 -10.66
N LEU A 59 -2.67 -15.31 -11.31
CA LEU A 59 -3.63 -14.25 -11.04
C LEU A 59 -5.06 -14.64 -11.45
N GLU A 60 -5.24 -15.30 -12.59
CA GLU A 60 -6.54 -15.80 -13.04
C GLU A 60 -7.14 -16.80 -12.04
N ALA A 61 -6.31 -17.70 -11.50
CA ALA A 61 -6.74 -18.65 -10.50
C ALA A 61 -7.01 -18.01 -9.13
N ASN A 62 -6.15 -17.09 -8.68
CA ASN A 62 -6.15 -16.63 -7.29
C ASN A 62 -7.00 -15.37 -7.06
N LEU A 63 -6.97 -14.39 -7.97
CA LEU A 63 -7.60 -13.08 -7.76
C LEU A 63 -9.12 -13.15 -7.53
N PRO A 64 -9.90 -14.01 -8.21
CA PRO A 64 -11.34 -14.15 -7.92
C PRO A 64 -11.60 -14.54 -6.46
N HIS A 65 -10.88 -15.54 -5.95
CA HIS A 65 -10.99 -16.01 -4.56
C HIS A 65 -10.57 -14.93 -3.56
N VAL A 66 -9.52 -14.17 -3.86
CA VAL A 66 -9.10 -13.04 -3.02
C VAL A 66 -10.18 -11.97 -2.94
N ARG A 67 -10.77 -11.59 -4.08
CA ARG A 67 -11.85 -10.59 -4.13
C ARG A 67 -13.09 -11.07 -3.38
N GLU A 68 -13.45 -12.33 -3.51
CA GLU A 68 -14.56 -12.94 -2.76
C GLU A 68 -14.32 -12.91 -1.25
N ARG A 69 -13.13 -13.31 -0.79
CA ARG A 69 -12.77 -13.27 0.63
C ARG A 69 -12.74 -11.85 1.20
N ILE A 70 -12.25 -10.87 0.44
CA ILE A 70 -12.32 -9.45 0.80
C ILE A 70 -13.78 -9.00 0.92
N ALA A 71 -14.62 -9.33 -0.06
CA ALA A 71 -16.04 -8.96 -0.04
C ALA A 71 -16.77 -9.55 1.16
N ALA A 72 -16.61 -10.86 1.39
CA ALA A 72 -17.21 -11.53 2.54
C ALA A 72 -16.73 -10.94 3.88
N ALA A 73 -15.44 -10.62 4.02
CA ALA A 73 -14.89 -9.99 5.22
C ALA A 73 -15.45 -8.57 5.47
N ALA A 74 -15.58 -7.78 4.40
CA ALA A 74 -16.17 -6.44 4.48
C ALA A 74 -17.66 -6.51 4.87
N GLU A 75 -18.42 -7.40 4.24
CA GLU A 75 -19.85 -7.62 4.52
C GLU A 75 -20.10 -8.09 5.95
N ARG A 76 -19.30 -9.04 6.47
CA ARG A 76 -19.37 -9.49 7.88
C ARG A 76 -19.22 -8.33 8.87
N SER A 77 -18.58 -7.25 8.45
CA SER A 77 -18.30 -6.08 9.27
C SER A 77 -19.16 -4.87 8.91
N GLY A 78 -20.21 -5.07 8.09
CA GLY A 78 -21.13 -4.01 7.66
C GLY A 78 -20.50 -2.94 6.77
N ARG A 79 -19.41 -3.26 6.06
CA ARG A 79 -18.67 -2.33 5.20
C ARG A 79 -18.88 -2.65 3.72
N ASP A 80 -18.81 -1.63 2.88
CA ASP A 80 -18.78 -1.79 1.42
C ASP A 80 -17.42 -2.41 0.98
N PRO A 81 -17.42 -3.59 0.31
CA PRO A 81 -16.23 -4.20 -0.27
C PRO A 81 -15.42 -3.25 -1.18
N GLY A 82 -16.10 -2.33 -1.88
CA GLY A 82 -15.48 -1.35 -2.78
C GLY A 82 -14.52 -0.37 -2.08
N THR A 83 -14.56 -0.30 -0.75
CA THR A 83 -13.66 0.53 0.06
C THR A 83 -12.29 -0.10 0.33
N VAL A 84 -12.09 -1.37 -0.05
CA VAL A 84 -10.84 -2.11 0.14
C VAL A 84 -10.08 -2.23 -1.17
N ARG A 85 -8.86 -1.67 -1.21
CA ARG A 85 -7.93 -1.78 -2.33
C ARG A 85 -6.92 -2.90 -2.10
N VAL A 86 -6.58 -3.60 -3.19
CA VAL A 86 -5.48 -4.58 -3.21
C VAL A 86 -4.24 -3.90 -3.75
N VAL A 87 -3.21 -3.79 -2.90
CA VAL A 87 -1.85 -3.40 -3.30
C VAL A 87 -1.08 -4.66 -3.64
N ALA A 88 -0.84 -4.92 -4.93
CA ALA A 88 -0.12 -6.10 -5.40
C ALA A 88 1.38 -5.95 -5.12
N VAL A 89 1.91 -6.80 -4.25
CA VAL A 89 3.30 -6.73 -3.78
C VAL A 89 4.20 -7.52 -4.73
N THR A 90 4.94 -6.81 -5.57
CA THR A 90 5.77 -7.38 -6.64
C THR A 90 7.25 -7.47 -6.29
N LYS A 91 7.61 -7.28 -5.02
CA LYS A 91 8.99 -7.35 -4.54
C LYS A 91 9.66 -8.67 -4.94
N GLY A 92 10.84 -8.60 -5.53
CA GLY A 92 11.59 -9.76 -6.01
C GLY A 92 10.98 -10.48 -7.23
N HIS A 93 9.80 -10.08 -7.71
CA HIS A 93 9.28 -10.51 -9.00
C HIS A 93 9.83 -9.62 -10.12
N ALA A 94 9.88 -10.17 -11.32
CA ALA A 94 10.30 -9.46 -12.52
C ALA A 94 9.14 -8.62 -13.13
N PRO A 95 9.42 -7.71 -14.09
CA PRO A 95 8.43 -6.73 -14.59
C PRO A 95 7.12 -7.33 -15.14
N GLY A 96 7.15 -8.50 -15.75
CA GLY A 96 6.00 -9.26 -16.23
C GLY A 96 4.98 -9.61 -15.15
N ALA A 97 5.36 -9.67 -13.86
CA ALA A 97 4.37 -9.78 -12.78
C ALA A 97 3.48 -8.52 -12.67
N ILE A 98 4.06 -7.35 -12.94
CA ILE A 98 3.33 -6.07 -12.97
C ILE A 98 2.46 -6.00 -14.23
N GLU A 99 2.97 -6.44 -15.37
CA GLU A 99 2.17 -6.52 -16.61
C GLU A 99 0.95 -7.43 -16.43
N ALA A 100 1.14 -8.60 -15.82
CA ALA A 100 0.06 -9.52 -15.51
C ALA A 100 -0.95 -8.91 -14.51
N ALA A 101 -0.47 -8.19 -13.49
CA ALA A 101 -1.33 -7.47 -12.55
C ALA A 101 -2.18 -6.39 -13.24
N LEU A 102 -1.57 -5.61 -14.13
CA LEU A 102 -2.27 -4.58 -14.91
C LEU A 102 -3.35 -5.19 -15.83
N ALA A 103 -3.06 -6.33 -16.46
CA ALA A 103 -4.00 -7.02 -17.35
C ALA A 103 -5.31 -7.45 -16.65
N VAL A 104 -5.25 -7.72 -15.34
CA VAL A 104 -6.42 -8.09 -14.51
C VAL A 104 -6.98 -6.89 -13.71
N GLY A 105 -6.51 -5.68 -14.01
CA GLY A 105 -6.99 -4.42 -13.44
C GLY A 105 -6.42 -4.07 -12.06
N LEU A 106 -5.30 -4.68 -11.64
CA LEU A 106 -4.57 -4.28 -10.43
C LEU A 106 -3.52 -3.22 -10.77
N CYS A 107 -3.76 -1.97 -10.40
CA CYS A 107 -2.87 -0.85 -10.68
C CYS A 107 -2.04 -0.37 -9.49
N ASP A 108 -2.46 -0.67 -8.25
CA ASP A 108 -1.73 -0.34 -7.03
C ASP A 108 -0.60 -1.39 -6.82
N ILE A 109 0.64 -1.01 -7.08
CA ILE A 109 1.81 -1.90 -7.03
C ILE A 109 2.73 -1.52 -5.86
N GLY A 110 2.98 -2.47 -4.97
CA GLY A 110 3.80 -2.30 -3.77
C GLY A 110 5.22 -2.85 -3.91
N GLU A 111 6.22 -2.02 -3.66
CA GLU A 111 7.62 -2.40 -3.61
C GLU A 111 8.25 -2.16 -2.25
N ASN A 112 9.08 -3.11 -1.80
CA ASN A 112 9.72 -3.04 -0.48
C ASN A 112 11.00 -2.19 -0.49
N ARG A 113 11.64 -2.03 -1.65
CA ARG A 113 12.94 -1.35 -1.78
C ARG A 113 12.85 -0.23 -2.80
N VAL A 114 13.36 0.95 -2.44
CA VAL A 114 13.40 2.11 -3.36
C VAL A 114 14.18 1.79 -4.63
N GLU A 115 15.17 0.91 -4.56
CA GLU A 115 15.93 0.49 -5.73
C GLU A 115 15.09 -0.34 -6.72
N GLU A 116 14.12 -1.12 -6.23
CA GLU A 116 13.19 -1.83 -7.12
C GLU A 116 12.29 -0.82 -7.84
N LEU A 117 11.78 0.19 -7.13
CA LEU A 117 11.05 1.30 -7.77
C LEU A 117 11.90 2.00 -8.82
N GLN A 118 13.17 2.31 -8.51
CA GLN A 118 14.08 2.97 -9.46
C GLN A 118 14.29 2.19 -10.75
N ARG A 119 14.31 0.85 -10.67
CA ARG A 119 14.49 -0.03 -11.83
C ARG A 119 13.19 -0.28 -12.59
N LYS A 120 12.06 -0.45 -11.88
CA LYS A 120 10.78 -0.85 -12.48
C LYS A 120 9.96 0.33 -12.98
N VAL A 121 9.88 1.44 -12.24
CA VAL A 121 9.07 2.62 -12.64
C VAL A 121 9.36 3.11 -14.07
N PRO A 122 10.62 3.21 -14.53
CA PRO A 122 10.90 3.68 -15.89
C PRO A 122 10.45 2.73 -17.01
N LEU A 123 10.13 1.47 -16.70
CA LEU A 123 9.69 0.47 -17.68
C LEU A 123 8.22 0.62 -18.08
N PHE A 124 7.43 1.34 -17.28
CA PHE A 124 6.00 1.51 -17.48
C PHE A 124 5.68 2.95 -17.87
N GLN A 125 4.65 3.11 -18.71
CA GLN A 125 4.15 4.44 -19.07
C GLN A 125 3.64 5.19 -17.82
N ALA A 126 3.86 6.50 -17.77
CA ALA A 126 3.40 7.30 -16.64
C ALA A 126 1.87 7.24 -16.55
N GLY A 127 1.34 6.96 -15.35
CA GLY A 127 -0.09 6.88 -15.10
C GLY A 127 -0.74 5.51 -15.34
N THR A 128 0.02 4.48 -15.74
CA THR A 128 -0.52 3.11 -15.82
C THR A 128 -0.46 2.39 -14.47
N VAL A 129 0.57 2.69 -13.68
CA VAL A 129 0.83 2.07 -12.38
C VAL A 129 0.82 3.13 -11.27
N THR A 130 0.11 2.84 -10.19
CA THR A 130 0.19 3.56 -8.93
C THR A 130 1.24 2.89 -8.05
N TRP A 131 2.37 3.55 -7.84
CA TRP A 131 3.51 2.96 -7.12
C TRP A 131 3.47 3.24 -5.62
N HIS A 132 3.51 2.18 -4.81
CA HIS A 132 3.53 2.26 -3.35
C HIS A 132 4.89 1.82 -2.82
N ALA A 133 5.51 2.67 -1.99
CA ALA A 133 6.70 2.30 -1.24
C ALA A 133 6.26 1.75 0.12
N ILE A 134 6.31 0.43 0.30
CA ILE A 134 5.70 -0.26 1.45
C ILE A 134 6.71 -0.84 2.44
N GLY A 135 8.00 -0.85 2.09
CA GLY A 135 9.09 -1.31 2.96
C GLY A 135 9.89 -0.15 3.56
N HIS A 136 10.63 -0.44 4.63
CA HIS A 136 11.41 0.55 5.37
C HIS A 136 12.28 1.46 4.47
N ILE A 137 12.14 2.77 4.65
CA ILE A 137 12.86 3.77 3.86
C ILE A 137 14.07 4.29 4.62
N GLN A 138 15.24 3.86 4.18
CA GLN A 138 16.49 4.45 4.64
C GLN A 138 16.51 5.94 4.27
N ARG A 139 16.83 6.83 5.23
CA ARG A 139 16.84 8.30 5.02
C ARG A 139 17.62 8.78 3.79
N ARG A 140 18.71 8.10 3.42
CA ARG A 140 19.51 8.42 2.21
C ARG A 140 18.77 8.15 0.89
N LYS A 141 17.75 7.29 0.93
CA LYS A 141 16.89 6.91 -0.22
C LYS A 141 15.56 7.67 -0.25
N ALA A 142 15.27 8.51 0.74
CA ALA A 142 14.03 9.28 0.84
C ALA A 142 13.73 10.10 -0.42
N ALA A 143 14.75 10.68 -1.08
CA ALA A 143 14.58 11.43 -2.33
C ALA A 143 14.08 10.53 -3.48
N GLY A 144 14.57 9.29 -3.56
CA GLY A 144 14.10 8.30 -4.53
C GLY A 144 12.65 7.91 -4.26
N ALA A 145 12.33 7.59 -3.00
CA ALA A 145 10.97 7.24 -2.58
C ALA A 145 9.98 8.36 -2.88
N ALA A 146 10.27 9.59 -2.42
CA ALA A 146 9.40 10.74 -2.63
C ALA A 146 9.14 10.97 -4.12
N ARG A 147 10.15 10.85 -4.98
CA ARG A 147 10.04 11.12 -6.43
C ARG A 147 9.26 10.04 -7.18
N LEU A 148 9.36 8.78 -6.76
CA LEU A 148 8.87 7.64 -7.55
C LEU A 148 7.55 7.06 -7.04
N ALA A 149 7.31 7.12 -5.73
CA ALA A 149 6.09 6.59 -5.14
C ALA A 149 4.95 7.60 -5.25
N ALA A 150 3.77 7.08 -5.61
CA ALA A 150 2.50 7.75 -5.43
C ALA A 150 2.13 7.84 -3.94
N LEU A 151 2.47 6.81 -3.14
CA LEU A 151 2.23 6.77 -1.70
C LEU A 151 3.36 6.03 -0.96
N ILE A 152 3.90 6.64 0.11
CA ILE A 152 4.89 5.99 0.99
C ILE A 152 4.18 5.51 2.25
N HIS A 153 4.15 4.21 2.50
CA HIS A 153 3.38 3.65 3.62
C HIS A 153 4.17 3.59 4.93
N SER A 154 5.50 3.65 4.84
CA SER A 154 6.41 3.26 5.93
C SER A 154 7.13 4.44 6.57
N VAL A 155 6.44 5.55 6.81
CA VAL A 155 7.01 6.67 7.58
C VAL A 155 7.00 6.28 9.05
N ASP A 156 8.12 5.80 9.56
CA ASP A 156 8.25 5.19 10.90
C ASP A 156 8.79 6.12 11.98
N SER A 157 9.12 7.37 11.62
CA SER A 157 9.74 8.33 12.53
C SER A 157 9.57 9.77 12.06
N VAL A 158 9.47 10.71 13.01
CA VAL A 158 9.43 12.15 12.74
C VAL A 158 10.65 12.59 11.91
N ARG A 159 11.84 12.03 12.19
CA ARG A 159 13.07 12.37 11.46
C ARG A 159 13.03 11.99 9.99
N LEU A 160 12.40 10.86 9.63
CA LEU A 160 12.19 10.49 8.23
C LEU A 160 11.17 11.43 7.58
N ALA A 161 10.08 11.71 8.30
CA ALA A 161 9.01 12.61 7.86
C ALA A 161 9.55 14.02 7.55
N GLU A 162 10.34 14.62 8.43
CA GLU A 162 10.98 15.93 8.22
C GLU A 162 11.84 15.96 6.94
N LYS A 163 12.59 14.88 6.67
CA LYS A 163 13.37 14.78 5.44
C LYS A 163 12.47 14.71 4.21
N LEU A 164 11.38 13.95 4.26
CA LEU A 164 10.40 13.89 3.19
C LEU A 164 9.68 15.23 2.99
N SER A 165 9.35 15.96 4.07
CA SER A 165 8.74 17.30 4.00
C SER A 165 9.64 18.27 3.24
N ARG A 166 10.92 18.38 3.63
CA ARG A 166 11.89 19.24 2.95
C ARG A 166 12.02 18.91 1.46
N LEU A 167 11.93 17.62 1.10
CA LEU A 167 11.95 17.18 -0.30
C LEU A 167 10.66 17.56 -1.04
N GLY A 168 9.51 17.50 -0.38
CA GLY A 168 8.24 17.95 -0.93
C GLY A 168 8.20 19.46 -1.16
N GLU A 169 8.60 20.24 -0.16
CA GLU A 169 8.70 21.70 -0.23
C GLU A 169 9.63 22.15 -1.35
N ALA A 170 10.83 21.55 -1.46
CA ALA A 170 11.77 21.83 -2.53
C ALA A 170 11.24 21.51 -3.94
N GLN A 171 10.19 20.68 -4.04
CA GLN A 171 9.54 20.30 -5.30
C GLN A 171 8.16 20.95 -5.46
N ALA A 172 7.80 21.89 -4.58
CA ALA A 172 6.49 22.54 -4.54
C ALA A 172 5.31 21.55 -4.59
N ARG A 173 5.47 20.39 -3.93
CA ARG A 173 4.41 19.37 -3.82
C ARG A 173 4.40 18.72 -2.46
N ARG A 174 3.22 18.37 -1.97
CA ARG A 174 3.10 17.54 -0.77
C ARG A 174 3.35 16.08 -1.14
N VAL A 175 4.21 15.40 -0.39
CA VAL A 175 4.48 13.97 -0.55
C VAL A 175 3.38 13.17 0.17
N PRO A 176 2.60 12.34 -0.53
CA PRO A 176 1.63 11.45 0.11
C PRO A 176 2.32 10.39 0.97
N VAL A 177 1.89 10.29 2.22
CA VAL A 177 2.45 9.33 3.18
C VAL A 177 1.37 8.69 4.04
N LEU A 178 1.63 7.46 4.49
CA LEU A 178 1.02 6.89 5.68
C LEU A 178 2.05 6.86 6.80
N VAL A 179 1.61 7.08 8.03
CA VAL A 179 2.46 6.92 9.21
C VAL A 179 2.43 5.46 9.64
N GLN A 180 3.60 4.84 9.73
CA GLN A 180 3.74 3.49 10.24
C GLN A 180 3.67 3.52 11.77
N VAL A 181 2.77 2.74 12.33
CA VAL A 181 2.65 2.54 13.77
C VAL A 181 3.02 1.10 14.13
N ASN A 182 3.76 0.92 15.21
CA ASN A 182 3.97 -0.37 15.83
C ASN A 182 2.79 -0.67 16.76
N ALA A 183 1.76 -1.28 16.18
CA ALA A 183 0.57 -1.70 16.92
C ALA A 183 0.67 -3.14 17.47
N SER A 184 1.76 -3.88 17.24
CA SER A 184 1.95 -5.22 17.81
C SER A 184 2.74 -5.21 19.13
N GLY A 185 3.54 -4.18 19.38
CA GLY A 185 4.40 -4.08 20.56
C GLY A 185 5.74 -4.80 20.43
N GLU A 186 6.01 -5.46 19.30
CA GLU A 186 7.28 -6.15 19.07
C GLU A 186 8.40 -5.13 18.81
N ALA A 187 9.42 -5.08 19.66
CA ALA A 187 10.54 -4.14 19.54
C ALA A 187 11.30 -4.24 18.21
N ALA A 188 11.29 -5.41 17.57
CA ALA A 188 11.92 -5.64 16.28
C ALA A 188 11.21 -4.94 15.10
N LYS A 189 9.99 -4.42 15.31
CA LYS A 189 9.21 -3.73 14.28
C LYS A 189 9.33 -2.22 14.38
N GLY A 190 9.53 -1.59 13.22
CA GLY A 190 9.51 -0.14 13.11
C GLY A 190 8.10 0.44 13.25
N GLY A 191 8.06 1.76 13.43
CA GLY A 191 6.83 2.54 13.56
C GLY A 191 6.75 3.25 14.90
N LEU A 192 5.86 4.24 14.98
CA LEU A 192 5.57 4.93 16.24
C LEU A 192 4.88 3.97 17.23
N PRO A 193 5.18 4.02 18.54
CA PRO A 193 4.93 2.92 19.48
C PRO A 193 3.47 2.77 19.93
N ALA A 194 2.49 2.70 19.02
CA ALA A 194 1.05 2.74 19.34
C ALA A 194 0.53 1.61 20.26
N ALA A 195 1.24 0.49 20.40
CA ALA A 195 0.88 -0.56 21.36
C ALA A 195 1.45 -0.34 22.76
N LEU A 196 2.68 0.18 22.85
CA LEU A 196 3.39 0.34 24.13
C LEU A 196 3.15 1.72 24.74
N ASP A 197 3.02 2.74 23.88
CA ASP A 197 2.86 4.13 24.27
C ASP A 197 2.00 4.88 23.22
N PRO A 198 0.66 4.77 23.33
CA PRO A 198 -0.28 5.42 22.42
C PRO A 198 -0.16 6.95 22.40
N GLU A 199 0.16 7.57 23.54
CA GLU A 199 0.29 9.03 23.65
C GLU A 199 1.52 9.52 22.88
N VAL A 200 2.68 8.87 23.04
CA VAL A 200 3.88 9.18 22.25
C VAL A 200 3.65 8.92 20.77
N ALA A 201 2.91 7.86 20.42
CA ALA A 201 2.56 7.62 19.03
C ALA A 201 1.69 8.74 18.45
N LEU A 202 0.70 9.22 19.20
CA LEU A 202 -0.18 10.31 18.78
C LEU A 202 0.56 11.65 18.66
N ASP A 203 1.45 12.00 19.60
CA ASP A 203 2.35 13.16 19.48
C ASP A 203 3.20 13.08 18.22
N GLY A 204 3.80 11.92 17.97
CA GLY A 204 4.58 11.68 16.75
C GLY A 204 3.76 11.87 15.48
N ILE A 205 2.51 11.37 15.45
CA ILE A 205 1.59 11.57 14.33
C ILE A 205 1.26 13.06 14.17
N ALA A 206 0.96 13.78 15.25
CA ALA A 206 0.66 15.21 15.23
C ALA A 206 1.81 16.03 14.63
N ARG A 207 3.03 15.76 15.08
CA ARG A 207 4.24 16.40 14.56
C ARG A 207 4.47 16.11 13.09
N ILE A 208 4.15 14.90 12.62
CA ILE A 208 4.27 14.53 11.20
C ILE A 208 3.18 15.22 10.36
N ALA A 209 1.94 15.27 10.86
CA ALA A 209 0.81 15.90 10.18
C ALA A 209 1.00 17.42 9.99
N ALA A 210 1.69 18.07 10.93
CA ALA A 210 2.03 19.49 10.86
C ALA A 210 3.08 19.85 9.78
N LEU A 211 3.75 18.86 9.16
CA LEU A 211 4.80 19.11 8.19
C LEU A 211 4.24 19.56 6.82
N PRO A 212 4.57 20.77 6.34
CA PRO A 212 3.89 21.39 5.19
C PRO A 212 4.19 20.70 3.85
N GLY A 213 5.31 19.96 3.75
CA GLY A 213 5.70 19.20 2.58
C GLY A 213 5.12 17.79 2.53
N LEU A 214 4.28 17.39 3.50
CA LEU A 214 3.63 16.09 3.54
C LEU A 214 2.12 16.20 3.38
N ARG A 215 1.51 15.14 2.88
CA ARG A 215 0.07 14.88 2.97
C ARG A 215 -0.09 13.55 3.67
N VAL A 216 -0.49 13.57 4.95
CA VAL A 216 -0.69 12.35 5.72
C VAL A 216 -2.06 11.77 5.40
N GLU A 217 -2.11 10.65 4.68
CA GLU A 217 -3.35 10.06 4.17
C GLU A 217 -3.94 8.98 5.08
N GLY A 218 -3.22 8.60 6.14
CA GLY A 218 -3.66 7.58 7.06
C GLY A 218 -2.51 6.87 7.77
N LEU A 219 -2.77 5.65 8.24
CA LEU A 219 -1.82 4.84 9.00
C LEU A 219 -1.50 3.52 8.30
N MET A 220 -0.37 2.93 8.67
CA MET A 220 0.06 1.60 8.28
C MET A 220 0.53 0.81 9.48
N THR A 221 0.24 -0.50 9.50
CA THR A 221 0.84 -1.43 10.46
C THR A 221 1.20 -2.76 9.81
N MET A 222 2.01 -3.55 10.53
CA MET A 222 2.31 -4.94 10.24
C MET A 222 2.05 -5.78 11.49
N ALA A 223 1.11 -6.72 11.42
CA ALA A 223 0.85 -7.67 12.50
C ALA A 223 1.97 -8.72 12.62
N PRO A 224 2.14 -9.38 13.79
CA PRO A 224 3.14 -10.43 13.97
C PRO A 224 3.00 -11.52 12.91
N PHE A 225 4.11 -12.04 12.40
CA PHE A 225 4.08 -13.03 11.32
C PHE A 225 3.41 -14.34 11.75
N VAL A 226 3.59 -14.71 13.01
CA VAL A 226 2.92 -15.83 13.66
C VAL A 226 2.14 -15.27 14.84
N ALA A 227 0.83 -15.21 14.70
CA ALA A 227 -0.08 -14.71 15.72
C ALA A 227 -1.40 -15.50 15.64
N ASP A 228 -2.03 -15.69 16.79
CA ASP A 228 -3.42 -16.14 16.81
C ASP A 228 -4.37 -15.04 16.34
N GLN A 229 -5.63 -15.40 16.07
CA GLN A 229 -6.61 -14.44 15.57
C GLN A 229 -6.86 -13.29 16.55
N ALA A 230 -6.82 -13.54 17.86
CA ALA A 230 -7.03 -12.52 18.88
C ALA A 230 -5.94 -11.44 18.83
N THR A 231 -4.68 -11.84 18.66
CA THR A 231 -3.53 -10.95 18.54
C THR A 231 -3.57 -10.15 17.24
N LEU A 232 -3.98 -10.77 16.12
CA LEU A 232 -4.18 -10.08 14.85
C LEU A 232 -5.27 -9.00 14.97
N ARG A 233 -6.44 -9.37 15.51
CA ARG A 233 -7.56 -8.43 15.74
C ARG A 233 -7.15 -7.28 16.64
N ALA A 234 -6.54 -7.56 17.78
CA ALA A 234 -6.09 -6.52 18.71
C ALA A 234 -5.08 -5.55 18.06
N THR A 235 -4.18 -6.06 17.21
CA THR A 235 -3.23 -5.22 16.47
C THR A 235 -3.91 -4.29 15.47
N PHE A 236 -4.84 -4.81 14.67
CA PHE A 236 -5.55 -4.00 13.68
C PHE A 236 -6.55 -3.03 14.33
N ALA A 237 -7.27 -3.47 15.37
CA ALA A 237 -8.16 -2.61 16.16
C ALA A 237 -7.41 -1.44 16.82
N ARG A 238 -6.21 -1.67 17.39
CA ARG A 238 -5.35 -0.59 17.90
C ARG A 238 -4.95 0.41 16.82
N THR A 239 -4.65 -0.09 15.62
CA THR A 239 -4.30 0.78 14.48
C THR A 239 -5.49 1.63 14.05
N ARG A 240 -6.69 1.06 14.00
CA ARG A 240 -7.93 1.81 13.74
C ARG A 240 -8.17 2.86 14.82
N ALA A 241 -8.06 2.50 16.09
CA ALA A 241 -8.24 3.45 17.20
C ALA A 241 -7.24 4.63 17.12
N ALA A 242 -5.98 4.35 16.79
CA ALA A 242 -4.99 5.40 16.54
C ALA A 242 -5.36 6.31 15.37
N LEU A 243 -5.93 5.76 14.29
CA LEU A 243 -6.42 6.58 13.16
C LEU A 243 -7.60 7.47 13.59
N GLU A 244 -8.54 6.95 14.35
CA GLU A 244 -9.68 7.73 14.85
C GLU A 244 -9.20 8.90 15.72
N ALA A 245 -8.28 8.64 16.66
CA ALA A 245 -7.67 9.67 17.48
C ALA A 245 -6.88 10.71 16.66
N ALA A 246 -6.19 10.27 15.60
CA ALA A 246 -5.43 11.15 14.72
C ALA A 246 -6.30 11.97 13.77
N SER A 247 -7.55 11.56 13.51
CA SER A 247 -8.42 12.19 12.51
C SER A 247 -8.83 13.62 12.87
N SER A 248 -8.71 14.01 14.15
CA SER A 248 -8.96 15.38 14.62
C SER A 248 -7.71 16.26 14.64
N ILE A 249 -6.55 15.75 14.24
CA ILE A 249 -5.29 16.50 14.21
C ILE A 249 -5.26 17.39 12.96
N ASP A 250 -4.95 18.67 13.15
CA ASP A 250 -4.72 19.61 12.05
C ASP A 250 -3.61 19.12 11.10
N GLY A 251 -3.93 19.08 9.81
CA GLY A 251 -3.00 18.61 8.76
C GLY A 251 -3.09 17.10 8.46
N PHE A 252 -3.84 16.32 9.25
CA PHE A 252 -4.14 14.93 8.92
C PHE A 252 -5.23 14.86 7.85
N ALA A 253 -4.93 14.27 6.69
CA ALA A 253 -5.68 14.53 5.45
C ALA A 253 -6.51 13.36 4.92
N GLY A 254 -6.38 12.16 5.49
CA GLY A 254 -7.08 10.97 4.99
C GLY A 254 -7.43 9.99 6.08
N ARG A 255 -8.03 8.86 5.68
CA ARG A 255 -8.50 7.80 6.58
C ARG A 255 -8.03 6.41 6.15
N GLU A 256 -6.92 6.36 5.45
CA GLU A 256 -6.40 5.10 4.92
C GLU A 256 -5.84 4.22 6.05
N LEU A 257 -6.20 2.93 6.02
CA LEU A 257 -5.62 1.89 6.87
C LEU A 257 -4.96 0.85 5.99
N SER A 258 -3.64 0.99 5.84
CA SER A 258 -2.83 -0.01 5.16
C SER A 258 -2.46 -1.11 6.15
N MET A 259 -3.23 -2.19 6.18
CA MET A 259 -2.99 -3.34 7.05
C MET A 259 -3.58 -4.63 6.46
N GLY A 260 -2.99 -5.78 6.79
CA GLY A 260 -3.33 -7.06 6.17
C GLY A 260 -2.39 -7.44 5.02
N MET A 261 -1.96 -8.69 5.06
CA MET A 261 -1.10 -9.41 4.12
C MET A 261 -1.71 -10.78 3.83
N SER A 262 -1.07 -11.59 3.00
CA SER A 262 -1.56 -12.91 2.55
C SER A 262 -2.21 -13.81 3.62
N ASN A 263 -1.72 -13.76 4.87
CA ASN A 263 -2.15 -14.66 5.93
C ASN A 263 -3.21 -14.07 6.87
N ASP A 264 -3.46 -12.76 6.83
CA ASP A 264 -4.26 -12.05 7.83
C ASP A 264 -5.18 -10.97 7.24
N TYR A 265 -5.24 -10.84 5.91
CA TYR A 265 -5.98 -9.76 5.25
C TYR A 265 -7.50 -9.78 5.50
N GLU A 266 -8.13 -10.95 5.67
CA GLU A 266 -9.55 -11.01 6.01
C GLU A 266 -9.83 -10.36 7.36
N ILE A 267 -9.04 -10.73 8.39
CA ILE A 267 -9.16 -10.14 9.72
C ILE A 267 -8.86 -8.64 9.65
N ALA A 268 -7.85 -8.23 8.87
CA ALA A 268 -7.55 -6.82 8.68
C ALA A 268 -8.70 -6.04 8.04
N VAL A 269 -9.39 -6.64 7.06
CA VAL A 269 -10.58 -6.04 6.42
C VAL A 269 -11.72 -5.91 7.42
N GLU A 270 -11.97 -6.94 8.24
CA GLU A 270 -12.98 -6.87 9.28
C GLU A 270 -12.68 -5.76 10.30
N GLU A 271 -11.40 -5.55 10.62
CA GLU A 271 -10.95 -4.50 11.53
C GLU A 271 -10.80 -3.12 10.89
N GLY A 272 -11.21 -2.95 9.62
CA GLY A 272 -11.29 -1.62 9.00
C GLY A 272 -10.25 -1.31 7.92
N SER A 273 -9.44 -2.28 7.48
CA SER A 273 -8.45 -2.05 6.42
C SER A 273 -9.07 -1.44 5.16
N THR A 274 -8.39 -0.48 4.56
CA THR A 274 -8.72 0.12 3.24
C THR A 274 -7.70 -0.29 2.18
N MET A 275 -6.54 -0.82 2.58
CA MET A 275 -5.48 -1.31 1.70
C MET A 275 -4.87 -2.60 2.25
N VAL A 276 -5.07 -3.71 1.55
CA VAL A 276 -4.42 -5.00 1.83
C VAL A 276 -3.24 -5.22 0.90
N ARG A 277 -2.11 -5.71 1.43
CA ARG A 277 -0.84 -5.83 0.70
C ARG A 277 -0.54 -7.29 0.38
N LEU A 278 -0.85 -7.73 -0.83
CA LEU A 278 -0.88 -9.15 -1.19
C LEU A 278 0.24 -9.50 -2.17
N GLY A 279 1.07 -10.48 -1.82
CA GLY A 279 2.16 -10.99 -2.67
C GLY A 279 1.92 -12.45 -3.03
N THR A 280 2.32 -13.37 -2.14
CA THR A 280 2.22 -14.82 -2.35
C THR A 280 0.82 -15.30 -2.67
N THR A 281 -0.21 -14.72 -2.08
CA THR A 281 -1.61 -15.06 -2.38
C THR A 281 -2.01 -14.69 -3.80
N LEU A 282 -1.35 -13.73 -4.45
CA LEU A 282 -1.61 -13.36 -5.84
C LEU A 282 -0.72 -14.15 -6.81
N PHE A 283 0.59 -14.12 -6.60
CA PHE A 283 1.59 -14.59 -7.57
C PHE A 283 2.14 -16.00 -7.28
N GLY A 284 1.72 -16.63 -6.17
CA GLY A 284 2.32 -17.87 -5.70
C GLY A 284 3.67 -17.66 -5.01
N PRO A 285 4.40 -18.75 -4.70
CA PRO A 285 5.76 -18.66 -4.17
C PRO A 285 6.69 -17.95 -5.16
N ARG A 286 7.70 -17.23 -4.64
CA ARG A 286 8.69 -16.55 -5.47
C ARG A 286 9.52 -17.60 -6.22
N PRO A 287 9.81 -17.42 -7.53
CA PRO A 287 10.85 -18.20 -8.19
C PRO A 287 12.15 -18.02 -7.41
N GLY A 288 12.79 -19.13 -7.04
CA GLY A 288 14.06 -19.15 -6.31
C GLY A 288 15.20 -18.51 -7.10
#